data_AF-A0A3D2USS3-F1
#
_entry.id   AF-A0A3D2USS3-F1
#
_cell.length_a   1.000
_cell.length_b   1.000
_cell.length_c   1.000
_cell.angle_alpha   90.00
_cell.angle_beta   90.00
_cell.angle_gamma   90.00
#
_symmetry.space_group_name_H-M   'P 1'
#
loop_
_entity.id
_entity.type
_entity.pdbx_description
1 polymer ?
#
loop_
_entity_poly.entity_id
_entity_poly.type
_entity_poly.pdbx_seq_one_letter_code
_entity_poly.pdbx_strand_id
1 'polypeptide(L)' 'STEPETMERMKEFMQGNGLIDSVGPKGGKHHEIYLSDPRKAKPEKMKTVLRHPVGKVK' A
#
# COMPACT_ATOMS: atom_id res chain seq x y z
N SER A 1 11.61 -7.90 -1.74
CA SER A 1 10.24 -7.38 -1.84
C SER A 1 10.30 -5.94 -2.32
N THR A 2 9.50 -5.56 -3.32
CA THR A 2 9.44 -4.19 -3.90
C THR A 2 8.50 -3.26 -3.14
N GLU A 3 8.24 -3.58 -1.87
CA GLU A 3 7.35 -2.85 -0.98
C GLU A 3 7.79 -1.41 -0.72
N PRO A 4 9.06 -1.10 -0.36
CA PRO A 4 9.46 0.28 -0.10
C PRO A 4 9.29 1.20 -1.32
N GLU A 5 9.64 0.73 -2.52
CA GLU A 5 9.39 1.48 -3.77
C GLU A 5 7.90 1.71 -4.03
N THR A 6 7.05 0.72 -3.72
CA THR A 6 5.60 0.86 -3.88
C THR A 6 5.05 1.89 -2.89
N MET A 7 5.56 1.89 -1.66
CA MET A 7 5.18 2.85 -0.63
C MET A 7 5.58 4.29 -0.98
N GLU A 8 6.77 4.50 -1.56
CA GLU A 8 7.18 5.83 -2.03
C GLU A 8 6.26 6.35 -3.14
N ARG A 9 5.96 5.52 -4.14
CA ARG A 9 5.00 5.88 -5.20
C ARG A 9 3.61 6.22 -4.64
N MET A 10 3.16 5.48 -3.62
CA MET A 10 1.90 5.78 -2.94
C MET A 10 1.95 7.15 -2.22
N LYS A 11 3.07 7.49 -1.57
CA LYS A 11 3.26 8.80 -0.91
C LYS A 11 3.24 9.94 -1.92
N GLU A 12 3.97 9.81 -3.02
CA GLU A 12 3.98 10.81 -4.10
C GLU A 12 2.58 11.02 -4.68
N PHE A 13 1.86 9.91 -4.94
CA PHE A 13 0.48 9.97 -5.41
C PHE A 13 -0.44 10.69 -4.40
N MET A 14 -0.31 10.38 -3.11
CA MET A 14 -1.11 11.02 -2.07
C MET A 14 -0.84 12.54 -2.00
N GLN A 15 0.42 12.94 -2.04
CA GLN A 15 0.82 14.36 -2.03
C GLN A 15 0.25 15.11 -3.23
N GLY A 16 0.37 14.55 -4.44
CA GLY A 16 -0.15 15.17 -5.66
C GLY A 16 -1.68 15.28 -5.71
N ASN A 17 -2.40 14.48 -4.91
CA ASN A 17 -3.87 14.45 -4.89
C ASN A 17 -4.47 15.07 -3.60
N GLY A 18 -3.66 15.71 -2.75
CA GLY A 18 -4.16 16.30 -1.49
C GLY A 18 -4.72 15.26 -0.53
N LEU A 19 -4.14 14.06 -0.52
CA LEU A 19 -4.49 12.96 0.37
C LEU A 19 -3.46 12.86 1.49
N ILE A 20 -3.91 12.48 2.68
CA ILE A 20 -3.06 12.23 3.84
C ILE A 20 -3.19 10.76 4.22
N ASP A 21 -2.06 10.08 4.33
CA ASP A 21 -2.02 8.72 4.85
C ASP A 21 -2.65 8.68 6.26
N SER A 22 -3.58 7.75 6.45
CA SER A 22 -4.30 7.57 7.71
C SER A 22 -3.86 6.30 8.45
N VAL A 23 -2.77 5.66 8.02
CA VAL A 23 -2.21 4.49 8.69
C VAL A 23 -1.49 4.91 9.97
N GLY A 24 -1.60 4.10 11.03
CA GLY A 24 -0.89 4.33 12.29
C GLY A 24 -1.68 5.18 13.30
N PRO A 25 -1.20 6.34 13.75
CA PRO A 25 -1.76 7.06 14.92
C PRO A 25 -3.22 7.53 14.75
N LYS A 26 -3.74 7.56 13.52
CA LYS A 26 -5.17 7.81 13.23
C LYS A 26 -6.05 6.53 13.26
N GLY A 27 -5.47 5.38 13.59
CA GLY A 27 -6.14 4.09 13.71
C GLY A 27 -6.31 3.31 12.40
N GLY A 28 -5.88 3.85 11.25
CA GLY A 28 -5.94 3.13 9.99
C GLY A 28 -4.94 1.96 9.97
N LYS A 29 -5.42 0.78 9.57
CA LYS A 29 -4.56 -0.37 9.29
C LYS A 29 -4.29 -0.43 7.79
N HIS A 30 -3.02 -0.56 7.41
CA HIS A 30 -2.73 -1.00 6.05
C HIS A 30 -3.14 -2.47 5.92
N HIS A 31 -3.69 -2.83 4.77
CA HIS A 31 -4.05 -4.22 4.47
C HIS A 31 -3.19 -4.70 3.32
N GLU A 32 -2.61 -5.88 3.50
CA GLU A 32 -1.90 -6.59 2.45
C GLU A 32 -2.78 -7.74 1.94
N ILE A 33 -3.13 -7.71 0.66
CA ILE A 33 -3.99 -8.70 0.03
C ILE A 33 -3.15 -9.49 -0.97
N TYR A 34 -2.82 -10.72 -0.62
CA TYR A 34 -2.12 -11.65 -1.50
C TYR A 34 -3.09 -12.19 -2.55
N LEU A 35 -2.90 -11.81 -3.81
CA LEU A 35 -3.68 -12.33 -4.94
C LEU A 35 -3.12 -13.67 -5.44
N SER A 36 -1.86 -13.97 -5.11
CA SER A 36 -1.19 -15.22 -5.46
C SER A 36 -0.90 -16.03 -4.19
N ASP A 37 -1.08 -17.36 -4.23
CA ASP A 37 -0.69 -18.22 -3.11
C ASP A 37 0.85 -18.23 -2.99
N PRO A 38 1.42 -17.69 -1.89
CA PRO A 38 2.87 -17.56 -1.74
C PRO A 38 3.59 -18.90 -1.64
N ARG A 39 2.87 -19.99 -1.38
CA ARG A 39 3.44 -21.36 -1.31
C ARG A 39 3.55 -22.03 -2.68
N LYS A 40 2.84 -21.52 -3.69
CA LYS A 40 2.72 -22.15 -5.01
C LYS A 40 3.26 -21.29 -6.14
N ALA A 41 3.20 -19.97 -6.01
CA ALA A 41 3.65 -19.05 -7.04
C ALA A 41 5.15 -18.77 -6.94
N LYS A 42 5.81 -18.58 -8.09
CA LYS A 42 7.20 -18.06 -8.12
C LYS A 42 7.22 -16.59 -7.66
N PRO A 43 8.22 -16.15 -6.87
CA PRO A 43 8.29 -14.78 -6.34
C PRO A 43 8.11 -13.68 -7.40
N GLU A 44 8.72 -13.88 -8.56
CA GLU A 44 8.67 -13.02 -9.74
C GLU A 44 7.27 -12.84 -10.36
N LYS A 45 6.31 -13.73 -10.09
CA LYS A 45 4.92 -13.64 -10.57
C LYS A 45 3.91 -13.40 -9.45
N MET A 46 4.37 -13.30 -8.20
CA MET A 46 3.48 -13.02 -7.08
C MET A 46 2.91 -11.62 -7.20
N LYS A 47 1.60 -11.50 -7.00
CA LYS A 47 0.90 -10.22 -6.95
C LYS A 47 0.33 -10.02 -5.56
N THR A 48 0.66 -8.87 -4.99
CA THR A 48 0.18 -8.42 -3.69
C THR A 48 -0.36 -7.02 -3.84
N VAL A 49 -1.55 -6.77 -3.31
CA VAL A 49 -2.16 -5.43 -3.28
C VAL A 49 -1.91 -4.83 -1.90
N LEU A 50 -1.25 -3.69 -1.87
CA LEU A 50 -1.10 -2.86 -0.67
C LEU A 50 -2.23 -1.85 -0.63
N ARG A 51 -3.01 -1.84 0.45
CA ARG A 51 -4.14 -0.92 0.64
C ARG A 51 -3.94 -0.07 1.88
N HIS A 52 -3.81 1.24 1.67
CA HIS A 52 -3.67 2.22 2.73
C HIS A 52 -4.96 3.06 2.84
N PRO A 53 -5.59 3.15 4.03
CA PRO A 53 -6.62 4.15 4.26
C PRO A 53 -6.02 5.56 4.16
N VAL A 54 -6.73 6.44 3.46
CA VAL A 54 -6.34 7.84 3.27
C VAL A 54 -7.48 8.77 3.67
N GLY A 55 -7.11 9.95 4.16
CA GLY A 55 -8.01 11.08 4.41
C GLY A 55 -7.73 12.20 3.41
N LYS A 56 -8.61 13.20 3.36
CA LYS A 56 -8.34 14.44 2.61
C LYS A 56 -7.61 15.44 3.50
N VAL A 57 -6.69 16.20 2.91
CA VAL A 57 -6.22 17.46 3.51
C VAL A 57 -7.44 18.38 3.59
N LYS A 58 -7.77 18.84 4.80
CA LYS A 58 -8.83 19.82 5.04
C LYS A 58 -8.29 21.23 4.79
#